data_AF-A0A0G1SK90-F1
#
_entry.id   AF-A0A0G1SK90-F1
#
_cell.length_a   1.000
_cell.length_b   1.000
_cell.length_c   1.000
_cell.angle_alpha   90.00
_cell.angle_beta   90.00
_cell.angle_gamma   90.00
#
_symmetry.space_group_name_H-M   'P 1'
#
loop_
_entity.id
_entity.type
_entity.pdbx_description
1 polymer ?
#
loop_
_entity_poly.entity_id
_entity_poly.type
_entity_poly.pdbx_seq_one_letter_code
_entity_poly.pdbx_strand_id
1 'polypeptide(L)'
;MEEKQIDSEIQESEIKLNRLLDGYLDQVIEPEVYKQKKNELFEEKLKLEEKKSQIEKSGTIWLEPMREFVNCALQAQKIARAKNNCHDLSIMAKKVGSNFFLMNRRLSANLDYAFRALATGGGVASAPPCESSISFLVTPVGFEPTIFRMRT
;
A
#
# COMPACT_ATOMS: atom_id res chain seq x y z
N MET A 1 12.60 5.10 -3.38
CA MET A 1 13.76 5.12 -4.30
C MET A 1 13.30 5.14 -5.76
N GLU A 2 12.23 4.44 -6.11
CA GLU A 2 11.69 4.40 -7.47
C GLU A 2 11.16 5.77 -7.97
N GLU A 3 10.51 6.57 -7.13
CA GLU A 3 10.05 7.92 -7.53
C GLU A 3 11.21 8.85 -7.94
N LYS A 4 12.31 8.85 -7.18
CA LYS A 4 13.51 9.67 -7.49
C LYS A 4 14.18 9.22 -8.79
N GLN A 5 14.11 7.93 -9.10
CA GLN A 5 14.63 7.36 -10.34
C GLN A 5 13.79 7.83 -11.54
N ILE A 6 12.45 7.78 -11.43
CA ILE A 6 11.53 8.25 -12.47
C ILE A 6 11.70 9.75 -12.72
N ASP A 7 11.85 10.56 -11.66
CA ASP A 7 12.09 11.99 -11.80
C ASP A 7 13.41 12.30 -12.53
N SER A 8 14.45 11.49 -12.28
CA SER A 8 15.75 11.63 -12.96
C SER A 8 15.64 11.26 -14.45
N GLU A 9 14.90 10.20 -14.78
CA GLU A 9 14.65 9.76 -16.16
C GLU A 9 13.80 10.78 -16.96
N ILE A 10 12.86 11.46 -16.30
CA ILE A 10 12.10 12.57 -16.88
C ILE A 10 13.02 13.74 -17.18
N GLN A 11 13.89 14.13 -16.24
CA GLN A 11 14.85 15.23 -16.44
C GLN A 11 15.84 14.93 -17.57
N GLU A 12 16.36 13.70 -17.65
CA GLU A 12 17.21 13.28 -18.77
C GLU A 12 16.49 13.35 -20.12
N SER A 13 15.21 12.98 -20.16
CA SER A 13 14.39 13.07 -21.37
C SER A 13 14.15 14.52 -21.79
N GLU A 14 13.96 15.43 -20.83
CA GLU A 14 13.84 16.88 -21.09
C GLU A 14 15.16 17.47 -21.61
N ILE A 15 16.31 17.07 -21.05
CA ILE A 15 17.63 17.50 -21.54
C ILE A 15 17.85 17.01 -22.98
N LYS A 16 17.48 15.75 -23.29
CA LYS A 16 17.55 15.21 -24.65
C LYS A 16 16.64 15.97 -25.62
N LEU A 17 15.43 16.35 -25.17
CA LEU A 17 14.49 17.12 -25.98
C LEU A 17 15.02 18.54 -26.27
N ASN A 18 15.60 19.22 -25.28
CA ASN A 18 16.23 20.53 -25.44
C ASN A 18 17.42 20.47 -26.39
N ARG A 19 18.30 19.46 -26.25
CA ARG A 19 19.43 19.25 -27.16
C ARG A 19 18.98 18.95 -28.60
N LEU A 20 17.88 18.21 -28.77
CA LEU A 20 17.29 17.95 -30.08
C LEU A 20 16.76 19.24 -30.72
N LEU A 21 16.16 20.13 -29.92
CA LEU A 21 15.71 21.45 -30.37
C LEU A 21 16.89 22.33 -30.79
N ASP A 22 17.94 22.40 -29.97
CA ASP A 22 19.16 23.18 -30.28
C ASP A 22 19.82 22.70 -31.58
N GLY A 23 19.96 21.38 -31.78
CA GLY A 23 20.50 20.81 -33.02
C GLY A 23 19.64 21.04 -34.27
N TYR A 24 18.33 21.22 -34.11
CA TYR A 24 17.43 21.65 -35.20
C TYR A 24 17.61 23.13 -35.53
N LEU A 25 17.76 23.99 -34.52
CA LEU A 25 18.00 25.43 -34.71
C LEU A 25 19.34 25.70 -35.41
N ASP A 26 20.37 24.90 -35.14
CA ASP A 26 21.68 24.94 -35.80
C ASP A 26 21.66 24.38 -37.24
N GLN A 27 20.48 23.99 -37.78
CA GLN A 27 20.27 23.41 -39.11
C GLN A 27 21.04 22.09 -39.38
N VAL A 28 21.52 21.42 -38.32
CA VAL A 28 22.24 20.15 -38.44
C VAL A 28 21.28 18.99 -38.70
N ILE A 29 19.98 19.17 -38.40
CA ILE A 29 18.96 18.11 -38.42
C ILE A 29 17.86 18.44 -39.43
N GLU A 30 17.54 17.48 -40.29
CA GLU A 30 16.45 17.57 -41.25
C GLU A 30 15.08 17.53 -40.54
N PRO A 31 14.08 18.34 -40.96
CA PRO A 31 12.80 18.47 -40.26
C PRO A 31 12.00 17.17 -40.12
N GLU A 32 12.17 16.20 -41.02
CA GLU A 32 11.51 14.90 -40.91
C GLU A 32 12.09 14.04 -39.78
N VAL A 33 13.42 14.02 -39.65
CA VAL A 33 14.13 13.29 -38.59
C VAL A 33 13.83 13.89 -37.22
N TYR A 34 13.74 15.22 -37.13
CA TYR A 34 13.33 15.93 -35.92
C TYR A 34 11.93 15.51 -35.46
N LYS A 35 10.95 15.45 -36.37
CA LYS A 35 9.57 15.06 -36.03
C LYS A 35 9.48 13.63 -35.50
N GLN A 36 10.18 12.69 -36.13
CA GLN A 36 10.19 11.29 -35.68
C GLN A 36 10.82 11.16 -34.29
N LYS A 37 12.01 11.72 -34.08
CA LYS A 37 12.71 11.66 -32.79
C LYS A 37 11.99 12.39 -31.67
N LYS A 38 11.32 13.51 -31.98
CA LYS A 38 10.48 14.22 -31.02
C LYS A 38 9.30 13.35 -30.57
N ASN A 39 8.61 12.68 -31.49
CA ASN A 39 7.48 11.81 -31.13
C ASN A 39 7.94 10.63 -30.27
N GLU A 40 9.04 9.98 -30.61
CA GLU A 40 9.62 8.89 -29.79
C GLU A 40 9.91 9.34 -28.35
N LEU A 41 10.64 10.45 -28.18
CA LEU A 41 10.98 10.99 -26.86
C LEU A 41 9.74 11.47 -26.08
N PHE A 42 8.74 12.01 -26.80
CA PHE A 42 7.49 12.46 -26.18
C PHE A 42 6.65 11.29 -25.67
N GLU A 43 6.56 10.20 -26.45
CA GLU A 43 5.89 8.97 -26.01
C GLU A 43 6.57 8.34 -24.80
N GLU A 44 7.90 8.34 -24.75
CA GLU A 44 8.67 7.87 -23.59
C GLU A 44 8.41 8.72 -22.35
N LYS A 45 8.43 10.05 -22.48
CA LYS A 45 8.09 10.96 -21.37
C LYS A 45 6.66 10.72 -20.87
N LEU A 46 5.69 10.56 -21.78
CA LEU A 46 4.30 10.32 -21.43
C LEU A 46 4.11 8.99 -20.67
N LYS A 47 4.83 7.93 -21.08
CA LYS A 47 4.85 6.65 -20.35
C LYS A 47 5.45 6.78 -18.95
N LEU A 48 6.48 7.61 -18.77
CA LEU A 48 7.09 7.85 -17.45
C LEU A 48 6.17 8.66 -16.54
N GLU A 49 5.50 9.69 -17.06
CA GLU A 49 4.51 10.47 -16.32
C GLU A 49 3.30 9.61 -15.91
N GLU A 50 2.84 8.73 -16.79
CA GLU A 50 1.76 7.81 -16.46
C GLU A 50 2.16 6.86 -15.33
N LYS A 51 3.36 6.27 -15.38
CA LYS A 51 3.91 5.43 -14.30
C LYS A 51 3.99 6.20 -12.98
N LYS A 52 4.46 7.44 -12.99
CA LYS A 52 4.49 8.31 -11.80
C LYS A 52 3.09 8.47 -11.21
N SER A 53 2.12 8.81 -12.05
CA SER A 53 0.73 8.97 -11.60
C SER A 53 0.11 7.67 -11.07
N GLN A 54 0.50 6.51 -11.63
CA GLN A 54 0.04 5.20 -11.18
C GLN A 54 0.64 4.85 -9.81
N ILE A 55 1.90 5.20 -9.55
CA ILE A 55 2.55 4.98 -8.24
C ILE A 55 1.89 5.86 -7.17
N GLU A 56 1.68 7.14 -7.45
CA GLU A 56 1.02 8.06 -6.52
C GLU A 56 -0.39 7.60 -6.15
N LYS A 57 -1.15 7.13 -7.15
CA LYS A 57 -2.50 6.58 -6.95
C LYS A 57 -2.46 5.24 -6.23
N SER A 58 -1.59 4.32 -6.63
CA SER A 58 -1.57 2.95 -6.09
C SER A 58 -0.97 2.88 -4.68
N GLY A 59 0.03 3.70 -4.40
CA GLY A 59 0.75 3.74 -3.13
C GLY A 59 -0.11 4.25 -1.96
N THR A 60 -1.17 5.01 -2.23
CA THR A 60 -2.03 5.60 -1.19
C THR A 60 -3.31 4.80 -0.90
N ILE A 61 -3.72 3.89 -1.79
CA ILE A 61 -4.99 3.14 -1.67
C ILE A 61 -5.04 2.27 -0.41
N TRP A 62 -3.92 1.71 0.04
CA TRP A 62 -3.89 0.81 1.20
C TRP A 62 -3.90 1.55 2.55
N LEU A 63 -3.56 2.85 2.57
CA LEU A 63 -3.52 3.66 3.80
C LEU A 63 -4.91 3.87 4.39
N GLU A 64 -5.92 4.03 3.54
CA GLU A 64 -7.30 4.23 3.99
C GLU A 64 -7.85 2.98 4.70
N PRO A 65 -7.81 1.76 4.10
CA PRO A 65 -8.13 0.52 4.80
C PRO A 65 -7.29 0.28 6.06
N MET A 66 -6.00 0.65 6.05
CA MET A 66 -5.15 0.53 7.23
C MET A 66 -5.66 1.42 8.38
N ARG A 67 -6.04 2.67 8.08
CA ARG A 67 -6.60 3.60 9.06
C ARG A 67 -7.92 3.07 9.63
N GLU A 68 -8.79 2.56 8.77
CA GLU A 68 -10.05 1.94 9.20
C GLU A 68 -9.81 0.72 10.09
N PHE A 69 -8.84 -0.14 9.73
CA PHE A 69 -8.44 -1.29 10.53
C PHE A 69 -7.98 -0.90 11.94
N VAL A 70 -7.07 0.07 12.05
CA VAL A 70 -6.56 0.55 13.36
C VAL A 70 -7.69 1.12 14.21
N ASN A 71 -8.57 1.94 13.61
CA ASN A 71 -9.74 2.49 14.30
C ASN A 71 -10.67 1.37 14.78
N CYS A 72 -10.94 0.37 13.94
CA CYS A 72 -11.74 -0.79 14.32
C CYS A 72 -11.11 -1.55 15.49
N ALA A 73 -9.82 -1.85 15.44
CA ALA A 73 -9.11 -2.55 16.52
C ALA A 73 -9.20 -1.80 17.86
N LEU A 74 -9.05 -0.47 17.83
CA LEU A 74 -9.17 0.38 19.02
C LEU A 74 -10.59 0.36 19.59
N GLN A 75 -11.62 0.44 18.74
CA GLN A 75 -13.01 0.31 19.18
C GLN A 75 -13.28 -1.10 19.76
N ALA A 76 -12.72 -2.14 19.16
CA ALA A 76 -12.85 -3.52 19.64
C ALA A 76 -12.38 -3.63 21.10
N GLN A 77 -11.23 -3.04 21.40
CA GLN A 77 -10.65 -3.04 22.75
C GLN A 77 -11.55 -2.30 23.76
N LYS A 78 -12.13 -1.16 23.37
CA LYS A 78 -13.04 -0.39 24.22
C LYS A 78 -14.32 -1.18 24.53
N ILE A 79 -14.93 -1.77 23.49
CA ILE A 79 -16.16 -2.56 23.61
C ILE A 79 -15.91 -3.82 24.45
N ALA A 80 -14.77 -4.49 24.25
CA ALA A 80 -14.37 -5.67 25.03
C ALA A 80 -14.21 -5.39 26.53
N ARG A 81 -13.77 -4.18 26.90
CA ARG A 81 -13.59 -3.76 28.30
C ARG A 81 -14.85 -3.16 28.93
N ALA A 82 -15.81 -2.72 28.11
CA ALA A 82 -17.06 -2.13 28.59
C ALA A 82 -17.93 -3.19 29.28
N LYS A 83 -18.49 -2.86 30.44
CA LYS A 83 -19.40 -3.76 31.18
C LYS A 83 -20.77 -3.82 30.48
N ASN A 84 -21.35 -5.01 30.40
CA ASN A 84 -22.74 -5.28 29.98
C ASN A 84 -23.11 -4.83 28.55
N ASN A 85 -22.17 -4.88 27.61
CA ASN A 85 -22.45 -4.53 26.22
C ASN A 85 -22.45 -5.74 25.27
N CYS A 86 -23.37 -6.68 25.49
CA CYS A 86 -23.45 -7.92 24.71
C CYS A 86 -23.82 -7.68 23.24
N HIS A 87 -24.62 -6.65 22.96
CA HIS A 87 -25.04 -6.31 21.61
C HIS A 87 -23.86 -5.84 20.75
N ASP A 88 -23.08 -4.86 21.23
CA ASP A 88 -21.95 -4.33 20.47
C ASP A 88 -20.82 -5.34 20.35
N LEU A 89 -20.64 -6.21 21.35
CA LEU A 89 -19.72 -7.35 21.26
C LEU A 89 -20.10 -8.29 20.12
N SER A 90 -21.39 -8.57 19.93
CA SER A 90 -21.87 -9.44 18.86
C SER A 90 -21.66 -8.82 17.47
N ILE A 91 -21.87 -7.50 17.35
CA ILE A 91 -21.63 -6.75 16.10
C ILE A 91 -20.14 -6.76 15.79
N MET A 92 -19.30 -6.49 16.79
CA MET A 92 -17.87 -6.42 16.58
C MET A 92 -17.26 -7.78 16.24
N ALA A 93 -17.72 -8.85 16.90
CA ALA A 93 -17.31 -10.21 16.57
C ALA A 93 -17.61 -10.53 15.09
N LYS A 94 -18.83 -10.23 14.61
CA LYS A 94 -19.21 -10.43 13.20
C LYS A 94 -18.38 -9.60 12.21
N LYS A 95 -17.94 -8.41 12.61
CA LYS A 95 -17.11 -7.53 11.78
C LYS A 95 -15.67 -8.02 11.67
N VAL A 96 -15.14 -8.60 12.75
CA VAL A 96 -13.72 -8.97 12.90
C VAL A 96 -13.44 -10.40 12.42
N GLY A 97 -14.44 -11.28 12.43
CA GLY A 97 -14.29 -12.65 12.00
C GLY A 97 -15.59 -13.30 11.52
N SER A 98 -15.40 -14.45 10.89
CA SER A 98 -16.44 -15.29 10.31
C SER A 98 -16.32 -16.74 10.79
N ASN A 99 -17.29 -17.59 10.43
CA ASN A 99 -17.23 -19.03 10.67
C ASN A 99 -16.98 -19.41 12.15
N PHE A 100 -17.82 -18.88 13.04
CA PHE A 100 -17.78 -19.23 14.46
C PHE A 100 -18.19 -20.68 14.67
N PHE A 101 -17.29 -21.49 15.21
CA PHE A 101 -17.52 -22.90 15.48
C PHE A 101 -17.21 -23.22 16.94
N LEU A 102 -18.16 -23.88 17.61
CA LEU A 102 -18.06 -24.28 19.01
C LEU A 102 -17.83 -25.79 19.09
N MET A 103 -16.68 -26.21 19.61
CA MET A 103 -16.35 -27.62 19.81
C MET A 103 -15.67 -27.83 21.16
N ASN A 104 -16.08 -28.85 21.90
CA ASN A 104 -15.49 -29.19 23.21
C ASN A 104 -15.46 -27.99 24.19
N ARG A 105 -16.54 -27.20 24.24
CA ARG A 105 -16.65 -25.95 25.02
C ARG A 105 -15.63 -24.86 24.64
N ARG A 106 -14.95 -25.01 23.50
CA ARG A 106 -14.03 -24.02 22.94
C ARG A 106 -14.65 -23.37 21.72
N LEU A 107 -14.68 -22.05 21.71
CA LEU A 107 -15.10 -21.26 20.54
C LEU A 107 -13.88 -21.00 19.65
N SER A 108 -14.04 -21.29 18.37
CA SER A 108 -13.07 -21.03 17.31
C SER A 108 -13.73 -20.15 16.25
N ALA A 109 -12.95 -19.28 15.62
CA ALA A 109 -13.42 -18.38 14.57
C ALA A 109 -12.33 -18.19 13.54
N ASN A 110 -12.72 -17.93 12.28
CA ASN A 110 -11.81 -17.52 11.24
C ASN A 110 -11.75 -15.98 11.21
N LEU A 111 -10.66 -15.43 11.72
CA LEU A 111 -10.42 -13.99 11.74
C LEU A 111 -9.83 -13.55 10.40
N ASP A 112 -10.21 -12.36 9.92
CA ASP A 112 -9.54 -11.77 8.77
C ASP A 112 -8.05 -11.60 9.06
N TYR A 113 -7.22 -11.65 8.02
CA TYR A 113 -5.76 -11.70 8.15
C TYR A 113 -5.20 -10.64 9.12
N ALA A 114 -5.66 -9.40 9.01
CA ALA A 114 -5.21 -8.29 9.84
C ALA A 114 -5.56 -8.48 11.33
N PHE A 115 -6.78 -8.94 11.64
CA PHE A 115 -7.20 -9.20 13.02
C PHE A 115 -6.58 -10.48 13.58
N ARG A 116 -6.35 -11.49 12.73
CA ARG A 116 -5.65 -12.71 13.10
C ARG A 116 -4.21 -12.40 13.54
N ALA A 117 -3.50 -11.59 12.77
CA ALA A 117 -2.16 -11.12 13.10
C ALA A 117 -2.13 -10.35 14.44
N LEU A 118 -3.12 -9.48 14.66
CA LEU A 118 -3.27 -8.77 15.93
C LEU A 118 -3.55 -9.72 17.11
N ALA A 119 -4.43 -10.71 16.92
CA ALA A 119 -4.79 -11.68 17.95
C ALA A 119 -3.63 -12.61 18.34
N THR A 120 -2.78 -12.98 17.39
CA THR A 120 -1.58 -13.78 17.66
C THR A 120 -0.55 -13.05 18.53
N GLY A 121 -0.45 -11.72 18.42
CA GLY A 121 0.37 -10.90 19.33
C GLY A 121 -0.32 -10.61 20.68
N GLY A 122 -1.65 -10.62 20.72
CA GLY A 122 -2.47 -10.28 21.89
C GLY A 122 -2.34 -11.20 23.10
N GLY A 123 -1.80 -12.42 22.93
CA GLY A 123 -1.45 -13.30 24.05
C GLY A 123 -0.33 -12.75 24.96
N VAL A 124 0.40 -11.73 24.50
CA VAL A 124 1.56 -11.15 25.20
C VAL A 124 1.22 -9.82 25.89
N ALA A 125 0.06 -9.21 25.60
CA ALA A 125 -0.30 -7.86 26.05
C ALA A 125 -0.79 -7.76 27.52
N SER A 126 -0.73 -8.84 28.30
CA SER A 126 -0.87 -8.75 29.77
C SER A 126 0.41 -8.27 30.45
N ALA A 127 1.54 -8.21 29.75
CA ALA A 127 2.82 -7.73 30.27
C ALA A 127 3.10 -6.28 29.80
N PRO A 128 3.70 -5.44 30.66
CA PRO A 128 4.12 -4.09 30.27
C PRO A 128 5.11 -4.15 29.09
N PRO A 129 5.03 -3.22 28.12
CA PRO A 129 5.87 -3.26 26.94
C PRO A 129 7.34 -3.06 27.34
N CYS A 130 8.20 -4.01 26.97
CA CYS A 130 9.66 -3.85 27.04
C CYS A 130 10.22 -3.74 25.62
N GLU A 131 11.37 -3.07 25.45
CA GLU A 131 11.97 -2.78 24.14
C GLU A 131 12.12 -4.00 23.22
N SER A 132 12.40 -5.19 23.79
CA SER A 132 12.56 -6.42 23.00
C SER A 132 11.24 -6.95 22.42
N SER A 133 10.09 -6.62 23.02
CA SER A 133 8.76 -7.06 22.58
C SER A 133 8.34 -6.44 21.25
N ILE A 134 8.84 -5.26 20.92
CA ILE A 134 8.46 -4.51 19.71
C ILE A 134 8.96 -5.22 18.44
N SER A 135 10.14 -5.84 18.51
CA SER A 135 10.78 -6.51 17.37
C SER A 135 10.05 -7.78 16.89
N PHE A 136 9.34 -8.48 17.80
CA PHE A 136 8.62 -9.72 17.49
C PHE A 136 7.22 -9.48 16.90
N LEU A 137 6.74 -8.24 16.91
CA LEU A 137 5.42 -7.85 16.42
C LEU A 137 5.39 -7.53 14.92
N VAL A 138 6.54 -7.54 14.25
CA VAL A 138 6.65 -7.31 12.80
C VAL A 138 6.84 -8.65 12.10
N THR A 139 5.81 -9.15 11.43
CA THR A 139 5.94 -10.29 10.52
C THR A 139 6.81 -9.90 9.32
N PRO A 140 7.61 -10.82 8.72
CA PRO A 140 8.50 -10.52 7.60
C PRO A 140 7.75 -10.09 6.33
N VAL A 141 6.47 -10.47 6.22
CA VAL A 141 5.55 -9.95 5.21
C VAL A 141 4.87 -8.74 5.84
N GLY A 142 5.15 -7.55 5.30
CA GLY A 142 4.59 -6.29 5.78
C GLY A 142 3.06 -6.27 5.76
N PHE A 143 2.48 -5.23 6.33
CA PHE A 143 1.04 -5.01 6.36
C PHE A 143 0.42 -4.67 4.99
N GLU A 144 1.26 -4.48 3.96
CA GLU A 144 0.79 -4.20 2.61
C GLU A 144 0.05 -5.41 2.04
N PRO A 145 -1.19 -5.23 1.54
CA PRO A 145 -1.86 -6.28 0.80
C PRO A 145 -1.03 -6.60 -0.44
N THR A 146 -0.87 -7.89 -0.76
CA THR A 146 -0.26 -8.31 -2.02
C THR A 146 -1.11 -7.73 -3.14
N ILE A 147 -0.63 -6.66 -3.79
CA ILE A 147 -1.29 -6.08 -4.95
C ILE A 147 -1.27 -7.19 -6.01
N PHE A 148 -2.44 -7.77 -6.26
CA PHE A 148 -2.60 -8.80 -7.27
C PHE A 148 -2.42 -8.12 -8.63
N ARG A 149 -1.18 -8.06 -9.09
CA ARG A 149 -0.87 -7.60 -10.43
C ARG A 149 -1.50 -8.62 -11.37
N MET A 150 -2.66 -8.31 -11.95
CA MET A 150 -3.28 -9.16 -12.97
C MET A 150 -2.26 -9.32 -14.10
N ARG A 151 -1.79 -10.55 -14.26
CA ARG A 151 -0.92 -10.95 -15.35
C ARG A 151 -1.82 -11.10 -16.57
N THR A 152 -1.85 -10.08 -17.42
CA THR A 152 -2.42 -10.16 -18.78
C THR A 152 -1.56 -11.05 -19.65
#